data_AF-K8EGA5-F1
#
_entry.id   AF-K8EGA5-F1
#
_cell.length_a   1.000
_cell.length_b   1.000
_cell.length_c   1.000
_cell.angle_alpha   90.00
_cell.angle_beta   90.00
_cell.angle_gamma   90.00
#
_symmetry.space_group_name_H-M   'P 1'
#
loop_
_entity.id
_entity.type
_entity.pdbx_description
1 polymer ?
#
loop_
_entity_poly.entity_id
_entity_poly.type
_entity_poly.pdbx_seq_one_letter_code
_entity_poly.pdbx_strand_id
1 'polypeptide(L)'
;MGNCRICGKKTLGDYQYCIQCNPRETPKKQQGGTVDRHYSQVNVNARLKPDYLKEGYYNDQGYLRKEIFTKEAEMVAGVLAAGGMTSASLRRFYNKLRDIYTRYKDNKNFDEIKPDLYKFYPNANYAVRRKTATVPEAFLIFINTNVALAEQSPRNLIGFVEHFQSVVAYFKDNEGRRN
;
A
#
# COMPACT_ATOMS: atom_id res chain seq x y z
N MET A 1 6.47 39.01 -40.57
CA MET A 1 6.47 38.74 -39.12
C MET A 1 5.22 39.35 -38.53
N GLY A 2 4.32 38.51 -38.00
CA GLY A 2 3.09 38.96 -37.35
C GLY A 2 3.29 39.43 -35.91
N ASN A 3 2.25 40.03 -35.33
CA ASN A 3 2.17 40.34 -33.90
C ASN A 3 1.14 39.43 -33.23
N CYS A 4 1.45 38.97 -32.02
CA CYS A 4 0.58 38.09 -31.25
C CYS A 4 -0.70 38.84 -30.87
N ARG A 5 -1.86 38.25 -31.17
CA ARG A 5 -3.17 38.87 -30.87
C ARG A 5 -3.48 39.00 -29.37
N ILE A 6 -2.76 38.29 -28.51
CA ILE A 6 -2.99 38.29 -27.04
C ILE A 6 -2.07 39.29 -26.34
N CYS A 7 -0.77 39.29 -26.64
CA CYS A 7 0.22 40.08 -25.91
C CYS A 7 1.00 41.09 -26.77
N GLY A 8 0.69 41.20 -28.06
CA GLY A 8 1.35 42.14 -28.99
C GLY A 8 2.79 41.80 -29.38
N LYS A 9 3.43 40.80 -28.75
CA LYS A 9 4.82 40.39 -29.06
C LYS A 9 4.95 39.83 -30.47
N LYS A 10 6.12 40.00 -31.10
CA LYS A 10 6.42 39.45 -32.44
C LYS A 10 6.25 37.93 -32.46
N THR A 11 5.58 37.43 -33.49
CA THR A 11 5.48 35.99 -33.77
C THR A 11 6.55 35.57 -34.78
N LEU A 12 6.93 34.31 -34.74
CA LEU A 12 7.78 33.71 -35.77
C LEU A 12 6.91 33.48 -37.00
N GLY A 13 7.34 33.96 -38.18
CA GLY A 13 6.59 33.76 -39.44
C GLY A 13 5.16 34.30 -39.41
N ASP A 14 4.22 33.46 -39.84
CA ASP A 14 2.78 33.77 -39.99
C ASP A 14 1.91 33.28 -38.83
N TYR A 15 2.53 32.93 -37.70
CA TYR A 15 1.80 32.44 -36.54
C TYR A 15 0.95 33.56 -35.91
N GLN A 16 -0.29 33.23 -35.55
CA GLN A 16 -1.24 34.18 -34.95
C GLN A 16 -0.92 34.50 -33.46
N TYR A 17 -0.20 33.61 -32.78
CA TYR A 17 0.15 33.72 -31.37
C TYR A 17 1.65 33.48 -31.16
N CYS A 18 2.26 34.15 -30.18
CA CYS A 18 3.66 33.92 -29.84
C CYS A 18 3.83 32.62 -29.05
N ILE A 19 5.05 32.11 -28.93
CA ILE A 19 5.36 30.86 -28.22
C ILE A 19 4.85 30.86 -26.77
N GLN A 20 4.80 32.01 -26.10
CA GLN A 20 4.31 32.12 -24.73
C GLN A 20 2.79 32.12 -24.62
N CYS A 21 2.09 32.54 -25.68
CA CYS A 21 0.63 32.63 -25.72
C CYS A 21 0.00 31.53 -26.60
N ASN A 22 0.80 30.62 -27.14
CA ASN A 22 0.33 29.48 -27.91
C ASN A 22 0.21 28.28 -26.95
N PRO A 23 -0.99 27.98 -26.43
CA PRO A 23 -1.18 26.82 -25.58
C PRO A 23 -1.05 25.59 -26.49
N ARG A 24 0.13 25.00 -26.55
CA ARG A 24 0.24 23.63 -27.04
C ARG A 24 -0.55 22.77 -26.07
N GLU A 25 -1.71 22.30 -26.52
CA GLU A 25 -2.45 21.23 -25.84
C GLU A 25 -1.48 20.07 -25.60
N THR A 26 -1.10 19.89 -24.34
CA THR A 26 -0.56 18.60 -23.89
C THR A 26 -1.73 17.61 -23.94
N PRO A 27 -1.53 16.38 -24.45
CA PRO A 27 -2.61 15.41 -24.54
C PRO A 27 -3.21 15.19 -23.15
N LYS A 28 -4.49 15.51 -23.02
CA LYS A 28 -5.30 15.37 -21.80
C LYS A 28 -5.23 13.92 -21.31
N LYS A 29 -4.52 13.67 -20.19
CA LYS A 29 -4.88 12.56 -19.30
C LYS A 29 -6.31 12.85 -18.82
N GLN A 30 -7.25 12.02 -19.26
CA GLN A 30 -8.64 12.07 -18.84
C GLN A 30 -8.71 12.08 -17.31
N GLN A 31 -9.10 13.23 -16.77
CA GLN A 31 -9.50 13.38 -15.38
C GLN A 31 -10.83 12.65 -15.23
N GLY A 32 -10.78 11.41 -14.73
CA GLY A 32 -11.91 10.83 -14.02
C GLY A 32 -12.17 11.71 -12.79
N GLY A 33 -13.44 12.08 -12.60
CA GLY A 33 -13.88 13.13 -11.70
C GLY A 33 -13.26 13.09 -10.31
N THR A 34 -13.03 14.29 -9.77
CA THR A 34 -12.71 14.53 -8.37
C THR A 34 -13.89 14.06 -7.51
N VAL A 35 -13.85 12.79 -7.10
CA VAL A 35 -14.62 12.35 -5.95
C VAL A 35 -13.96 13.04 -4.77
N ASP A 36 -14.69 13.99 -4.15
CA ASP A 36 -14.36 14.59 -2.87
C ASP A 36 -14.20 13.47 -1.85
N ARG A 37 -12.95 13.03 -1.73
CA ARG A 37 -12.54 11.94 -0.86
C ARG A 37 -12.24 12.61 0.47
N HIS A 38 -13.31 12.79 1.25
CA HIS A 38 -13.29 13.13 2.67
C HIS A 38 -12.50 12.05 3.44
N TYR A 39 -11.18 12.03 3.29
CA TYR A 39 -10.30 11.11 4.01
C TYR A 39 -10.09 11.64 5.43
N SER A 40 -10.44 10.80 6.38
CA SER A 40 -10.28 11.05 7.80
C SER A 40 -8.79 11.22 8.13
N GLN A 41 -8.46 12.29 8.84
CA GLN A 41 -7.11 12.56 9.33
C GLN A 41 -6.65 11.37 10.19
N VAL A 42 -5.72 10.55 9.66
CA VAL A 42 -5.17 9.40 10.38
C VAL A 42 -4.29 9.94 11.50
N ASN A 43 -4.69 9.67 12.75
CA ASN A 43 -3.96 10.09 13.94
C ASN A 43 -2.58 9.40 13.96
N VAL A 44 -1.51 10.17 13.77
CA VAL A 44 -0.11 9.73 13.72
C VAL A 44 0.40 9.12 15.04
N ASN A 45 -0.36 9.21 16.14
CA ASN A 45 -0.10 8.47 17.38
C ASN A 45 -0.77 7.08 17.42
N ALA A 46 -1.42 6.64 16.35
CA ALA A 46 -2.04 5.33 16.28
C ALA A 46 -0.96 4.24 16.41
N ARG A 47 -1.04 3.48 17.51
CA ARG A 47 -0.34 2.20 17.63
C ARG A 47 -1.27 1.12 17.11
N LEU A 48 -0.71 0.09 16.47
CA LEU A 48 -1.49 -1.11 16.17
C LEU A 48 -1.85 -1.76 17.51
N LYS A 49 -3.14 -1.78 17.84
CA LYS A 49 -3.61 -2.33 19.10
C LYS A 49 -3.57 -3.87 19.08
N PRO A 50 -3.51 -4.54 20.24
CA PRO A 50 -3.55 -6.01 20.30
C PRO A 50 -4.84 -6.64 19.75
N ASP A 51 -5.93 -5.88 19.66
CA ASP A 51 -7.23 -6.30 19.11
C ASP A 51 -7.34 -6.10 17.59
N TYR A 52 -6.28 -5.64 16.93
CA TYR A 52 -6.22 -5.57 15.47
C TYR A 52 -6.55 -6.93 14.86
N LEU A 53 -7.50 -6.92 13.92
CA LEU A 53 -7.96 -8.11 13.18
C LEU A 53 -8.59 -9.20 14.09
N LYS A 54 -9.13 -8.83 15.26
CA LYS A 54 -9.84 -9.77 16.16
C LYS A 54 -11.02 -10.48 15.48
N GLU A 55 -11.70 -9.80 14.56
CA GLU A 55 -12.82 -10.35 13.78
C GLU A 55 -12.35 -11.24 12.61
N GLY A 56 -11.04 -11.40 12.41
CA GLY A 56 -10.46 -12.17 11.30
C GLY A 56 -10.68 -11.52 9.94
N TYR A 57 -10.45 -12.29 8.87
CA TYR A 57 -10.55 -11.81 7.49
C TYR A 57 -11.94 -11.95 6.87
N TYR A 58 -12.79 -12.82 7.43
CA TYR A 58 -14.03 -13.24 6.80
C TYR A 58 -15.24 -12.86 7.65
N ASN A 59 -16.33 -12.51 6.97
CA ASN A 59 -17.61 -12.28 7.62
C ASN A 59 -18.37 -13.61 7.83
N ASP A 60 -19.52 -13.54 8.50
CA ASP A 60 -20.35 -14.70 8.83
C ASP A 60 -20.86 -15.45 7.59
N GLN A 61 -20.95 -14.78 6.44
CA GLN A 61 -21.36 -15.36 5.16
C GLN A 61 -20.19 -16.03 4.42
N GLY A 62 -18.98 -15.87 4.93
CA GLY A 62 -17.78 -16.46 4.41
C GLY A 62 -17.04 -15.65 3.32
N TYR A 63 -17.42 -14.39 3.10
CA TYR A 63 -16.71 -13.49 2.21
C TYR A 63 -15.67 -12.66 2.96
N LEU A 64 -14.66 -12.14 2.23
CA LEU A 64 -13.67 -11.26 2.84
C LEU A 64 -14.34 -9.97 3.34
N ARG A 65 -14.00 -9.56 4.56
CA ARG A 65 -14.47 -8.32 5.20
C ARG A 65 -13.98 -7.11 4.43
N LYS A 66 -14.83 -6.11 4.21
CA LYS A 66 -14.46 -4.87 3.49
C LYS A 66 -13.35 -4.10 4.20
N GLU A 67 -13.30 -4.22 5.51
CA GLU A 67 -12.43 -3.51 6.43
C GLU A 67 -10.96 -3.82 6.14
N ILE A 68 -10.64 -5.07 5.78
CA ILE A 68 -9.28 -5.51 5.45
C ILE A 68 -8.76 -4.85 4.16
N PHE A 69 -9.64 -4.35 3.29
CA PHE A 69 -9.27 -3.63 2.06
C PHE A 69 -9.30 -2.11 2.23
N THR A 70 -9.83 -1.62 3.34
CA THR A 70 -10.11 -0.19 3.53
C THR A 70 -9.57 0.26 4.87
N LYS A 71 -10.43 0.45 5.87
CA LYS A 71 -10.10 1.08 7.16
C LYS A 71 -8.94 0.40 7.88
N GLU A 72 -8.91 -0.94 7.95
CA GLU A 72 -7.85 -1.66 8.64
C GLU A 72 -6.52 -1.57 7.86
N ALA A 73 -6.56 -1.67 6.53
CA ALA A 73 -5.37 -1.55 5.69
C ALA A 73 -4.78 -0.15 5.70
N GLU A 74 -5.62 0.88 5.59
CA GLU A 74 -5.21 2.28 5.65
C GLU A 74 -4.61 2.62 7.01
N MET A 75 -5.23 2.13 8.09
CA MET A 75 -4.72 2.29 9.45
C MET A 75 -3.34 1.64 9.59
N VAL A 76 -3.18 0.36 9.23
CA VAL A 76 -1.88 -0.32 9.27
C VAL A 76 -0.83 0.45 8.46
N ALA A 77 -1.16 0.84 7.22
CA ALA A 77 -0.25 1.60 6.37
C ALA A 77 0.18 2.93 7.01
N GLY A 78 -0.76 3.66 7.63
CA GLY A 78 -0.49 4.90 8.35
C GLY A 78 0.44 4.70 9.54
N VAL A 79 0.18 3.69 10.37
CA VAL A 79 1.00 3.34 11.55
C VAL A 79 2.42 2.95 11.12
N LEU A 80 2.54 2.07 10.13
CA LEU A 80 3.84 1.62 9.63
C LEU A 80 4.62 2.79 9.01
N ALA A 81 3.94 3.65 8.25
CA ALA A 81 4.55 4.84 7.69
C ALA A 81 5.06 5.71 8.83
N ALA A 82 4.19 6.14 9.76
CA ALA A 82 4.55 6.96 10.92
C ALA A 82 5.76 6.42 11.69
N GLY A 83 5.86 5.11 11.86
CA GLY A 83 6.99 4.41 12.50
C GLY A 83 8.30 4.34 11.71
N GLY A 84 8.39 4.98 10.55
CA GLY A 84 9.61 5.09 9.74
C GLY A 84 9.82 3.96 8.73
N MET A 85 8.85 3.05 8.57
CA MET A 85 8.94 1.99 7.57
C MET A 85 9.15 2.58 6.17
N THR A 86 9.90 1.87 5.32
CA THR A 86 10.07 2.24 3.91
C THR A 86 9.23 1.34 3.02
N SER A 87 8.78 1.88 1.88
CA SER A 87 8.05 1.10 0.87
C SER A 87 8.86 -0.11 0.39
N ALA A 88 10.18 0.05 0.25
CA ALA A 88 11.08 -1.02 -0.15
C ALA A 88 11.09 -2.17 0.87
N SER A 89 11.21 -1.86 2.17
CA SER A 89 11.16 -2.88 3.22
C SER A 89 9.81 -3.57 3.26
N LEU A 90 8.70 -2.82 3.24
CA LEU A 90 7.36 -3.39 3.26
C LEU A 90 7.10 -4.32 2.07
N ARG A 91 7.47 -3.87 0.86
CA ARG A 91 7.29 -4.67 -0.37
C ARG A 91 8.16 -5.92 -0.38
N ARG A 92 9.35 -5.91 0.22
CA ARG A 92 10.17 -7.13 0.37
C ARG A 92 9.46 -8.22 1.18
N PHE A 93 8.79 -7.85 2.28
CA PHE A 93 8.01 -8.81 3.07
C PHE A 93 6.76 -9.29 2.31
N TYR A 94 6.06 -8.38 1.64
CA TYR A 94 4.91 -8.74 0.82
C TYR A 94 5.28 -9.72 -0.30
N ASN A 95 6.38 -9.48 -1.02
CA ASN A 95 6.83 -10.36 -2.10
C ASN A 95 7.13 -11.77 -1.57
N LYS A 96 7.79 -11.90 -0.41
CA LYS A 96 8.01 -13.21 0.22
C LYS A 96 6.69 -13.95 0.50
N LEU A 97 5.69 -13.25 1.02
CA LEU A 97 4.37 -13.83 1.28
C LEU A 97 3.72 -14.26 -0.04
N ARG A 98 3.82 -13.42 -1.07
CA ARG A 98 3.28 -13.71 -2.39
C ARG A 98 3.94 -14.95 -3.02
N ASP A 99 5.25 -15.13 -2.85
CA ASP A 99 5.97 -16.30 -3.35
C ASP A 99 5.50 -17.59 -2.65
N ILE A 100 5.28 -17.54 -1.33
CA ILE A 100 4.69 -18.67 -0.57
C ILE A 100 3.30 -18.99 -1.09
N TYR A 101 2.47 -17.97 -1.29
CA TYR A 101 1.12 -18.15 -1.79
C TYR A 101 1.10 -18.71 -3.22
N THR A 102 2.02 -18.28 -4.09
CA THR A 102 2.17 -18.84 -5.44
C THR A 102 2.51 -20.32 -5.37
N ARG A 103 3.48 -20.73 -4.54
CA ARG A 103 3.79 -22.16 -4.34
C ARG A 103 2.57 -22.96 -3.86
N TYR A 104 1.84 -22.44 -2.87
CA TYR A 104 0.59 -23.05 -2.43
C TYR A 104 -0.44 -23.15 -3.57
N LYS A 105 -0.56 -22.14 -4.42
CA LYS A 105 -1.47 -22.18 -5.56
C LYS A 105 -1.10 -23.27 -6.57
N ASP A 106 0.19 -23.54 -6.73
CA ASP A 106 0.70 -24.52 -7.70
C ASP A 106 0.60 -25.95 -7.16
N ASN A 107 1.02 -26.20 -5.92
CA ASN A 107 1.05 -27.55 -5.34
C ASN A 107 -0.21 -27.94 -4.56
N LYS A 108 -1.07 -26.97 -4.19
CA LYS A 108 -2.25 -27.13 -3.31
C LYS A 108 -1.96 -27.77 -1.95
N ASN A 109 -0.70 -27.86 -1.57
CA ASN A 109 -0.26 -28.51 -0.33
C ASN A 109 -0.02 -27.43 0.75
N PHE A 110 -0.99 -27.27 1.62
CA PHE A 110 -0.92 -26.25 2.67
C PHE A 110 0.07 -26.60 3.77
N ASP A 111 0.26 -27.87 4.11
CA ASP A 111 1.20 -28.26 5.16
C ASP A 111 2.66 -28.04 4.73
N GLU A 112 2.95 -28.21 3.44
CA GLU A 112 4.27 -27.96 2.86
C GLU A 112 4.72 -26.51 2.97
N ILE A 113 3.79 -25.55 2.90
CA ILE A 113 4.13 -24.11 2.95
C ILE A 113 4.19 -23.53 4.37
N LYS A 114 3.67 -24.24 5.38
CA LYS A 114 3.66 -23.78 6.78
C LYS A 114 5.05 -23.44 7.32
N PRO A 115 6.11 -24.24 7.10
CA PRO A 115 7.46 -23.88 7.52
C PRO A 115 7.93 -22.54 6.95
N ASP A 116 7.51 -22.18 5.74
CA ASP A 116 7.84 -20.88 5.16
C ASP A 116 7.07 -19.72 5.78
N LEU A 117 5.82 -19.95 6.19
CA LEU A 117 5.07 -18.99 7.00
C LEU A 117 5.76 -18.76 8.35
N TYR A 118 6.24 -19.81 9.01
CA TYR A 118 6.92 -19.68 10.31
C TYR A 118 8.21 -18.86 10.23
N LYS A 119 8.88 -18.82 9.06
CA LYS A 119 10.05 -17.96 8.85
C LYS A 119 9.73 -16.48 8.97
N PHE A 120 8.46 -16.06 8.89
CA PHE A 120 8.09 -14.66 9.09
C PHE A 120 8.34 -14.17 10.53
N TYR A 121 8.09 -15.00 11.55
CA TYR A 121 8.32 -14.63 12.95
C TYR A 121 9.77 -14.17 13.21
N PRO A 122 10.82 -15.00 12.96
CA PRO A 122 12.19 -14.57 13.17
C PRO A 122 12.61 -13.46 12.21
N ASN A 123 12.11 -13.43 10.97
CA ASN A 123 12.45 -12.38 10.00
C ASN A 123 11.95 -11.00 10.44
N ALA A 124 10.71 -10.91 10.95
CA ALA A 124 10.13 -9.67 11.45
C ALA A 124 10.85 -9.20 12.71
N ASN A 125 11.12 -10.11 13.67
CA ASN A 125 11.86 -9.79 14.89
C ASN A 125 13.28 -9.29 14.58
N TYR A 126 13.99 -9.97 13.67
CA TYR A 126 15.32 -9.53 13.24
C TYR A 126 15.28 -8.14 12.59
N ALA A 127 14.28 -7.88 11.74
CA ALA A 127 14.15 -6.60 11.05
C ALA A 127 13.92 -5.42 12.01
N VAL A 128 13.10 -5.61 13.05
CA VAL A 128 12.86 -4.59 14.09
C VAL A 128 14.10 -4.34 14.96
N ARG A 129 14.86 -5.40 15.28
CA ARG A 129 16.07 -5.29 16.12
C ARG A 129 17.28 -4.70 15.39
N ARG A 130 17.25 -4.66 14.06
CA ARG A 130 18.37 -4.19 13.26
C ARG A 130 18.46 -2.67 13.35
N LYS A 131 19.53 -2.15 13.99
CA LYS A 131 19.78 -0.69 14.13
C LYS A 131 19.77 0.09 12.82
N THR A 132 19.99 -0.57 11.68
CA THR A 132 20.04 0.04 10.34
C THR A 132 18.71 0.02 9.59
N ALA A 133 17.71 -0.74 10.04
CA ALA A 133 16.42 -0.84 9.37
C ALA A 133 15.36 -0.07 10.16
N THR A 134 14.70 0.89 9.52
CA THR A 134 13.59 1.65 10.11
C THR A 134 12.30 0.81 10.11
N VAL A 135 12.30 -0.35 10.76
CA VAL A 135 11.11 -1.20 10.87
C VAL A 135 10.49 -1.02 12.25
N PRO A 136 9.26 -0.47 12.35
CA PRO A 136 8.63 -0.21 13.63
C PRO A 136 8.14 -1.49 14.33
N GLU A 137 8.04 -1.46 15.65
CA GLU A 137 7.49 -2.56 16.45
C GLU A 137 6.05 -2.94 16.03
N ALA A 138 5.26 -1.96 15.58
CA ALA A 138 3.93 -2.22 15.02
C ALA A 138 3.95 -3.20 13.84
N PHE A 139 5.06 -3.30 13.10
CA PHE A 139 5.22 -4.29 12.04
C PHE A 139 5.34 -5.72 12.59
N LEU A 140 5.94 -5.90 13.76
CA LEU A 140 6.00 -7.20 14.42
C LEU A 140 4.61 -7.67 14.83
N ILE A 141 3.79 -6.78 15.40
CA ILE A 141 2.40 -7.08 15.75
C ILE A 141 1.62 -7.46 14.48
N PHE A 142 1.73 -6.65 13.41
CA PHE A 142 1.11 -6.92 12.13
C PHE A 142 1.47 -8.32 11.61
N ILE A 143 2.77 -8.65 11.50
CA ILE A 143 3.21 -9.94 10.98
C ILE A 143 2.76 -11.09 11.88
N ASN A 144 2.96 -10.99 13.20
CA ASN A 144 2.64 -12.08 14.12
C ASN A 144 1.14 -12.40 14.11
N THR A 145 0.27 -11.39 14.16
CA THR A 145 -1.18 -11.57 14.12
C THR A 145 -1.61 -12.23 12.81
N ASN A 146 -1.11 -11.73 11.68
CA ASN A 146 -1.55 -12.24 10.38
C ASN A 146 -1.00 -13.66 10.10
N VAL A 147 0.25 -13.97 10.49
CA VAL A 147 0.84 -15.31 10.35
C VAL A 147 0.11 -16.32 11.24
N ALA A 148 -0.19 -15.95 12.49
CA ALA A 148 -0.93 -16.79 13.42
C ALA A 148 -2.34 -17.14 12.90
N LEU A 149 -2.99 -16.24 12.16
CA LEU A 149 -4.25 -16.56 11.47
C LEU A 149 -3.99 -17.41 10.22
N ALA A 150 -2.99 -17.05 9.41
CA ALA A 150 -2.69 -17.69 8.15
C ALA A 150 -2.29 -19.16 8.29
N GLU A 151 -1.61 -19.55 9.37
CA GLU A 151 -1.19 -20.94 9.63
C GLU A 151 -2.37 -21.88 9.97
N GLN A 152 -3.52 -21.32 10.38
CA GLN A 152 -4.69 -22.11 10.76
C GLN A 152 -5.45 -22.65 9.57
N SER A 153 -5.46 -21.95 8.44
CA SER A 153 -6.16 -22.41 7.24
C SER A 153 -5.66 -21.79 5.94
N PRO A 154 -5.75 -22.49 4.80
CA PRO A 154 -5.42 -21.92 3.50
C PRO A 154 -6.29 -20.71 3.14
N ARG A 155 -7.50 -20.67 3.70
CA ARG A 155 -8.42 -19.55 3.55
C ARG A 155 -7.87 -18.30 4.25
N ASN A 156 -7.38 -18.41 5.48
CA ASN A 156 -6.73 -17.29 6.16
C ASN A 156 -5.44 -16.83 5.48
N LEU A 157 -4.71 -17.72 4.81
CA LEU A 157 -3.57 -17.33 3.96
C LEU A 157 -4.01 -16.39 2.84
N ILE A 158 -5.13 -16.68 2.16
CA ILE A 158 -5.69 -15.80 1.13
C ILE A 158 -6.05 -14.45 1.74
N GLY A 159 -6.75 -14.45 2.87
CA GLY A 159 -7.10 -13.22 3.61
C GLY A 159 -5.87 -12.36 3.94
N PHE A 160 -4.79 -12.99 4.41
CA PHE A 160 -3.53 -12.29 4.69
C PHE A 160 -2.93 -11.66 3.43
N VAL A 161 -2.87 -12.40 2.32
CA VAL A 161 -2.31 -11.90 1.06
C VAL A 161 -3.08 -10.66 0.57
N GLU A 162 -4.41 -10.73 0.56
CA GLU A 162 -5.28 -9.63 0.11
C GLU A 162 -5.19 -8.41 1.04
N HIS A 163 -5.16 -8.65 2.36
CA HIS A 163 -4.98 -7.59 3.34
C HIS A 163 -3.61 -6.90 3.19
N PHE A 164 -2.53 -7.67 3.11
CA PHE A 164 -1.18 -7.13 2.98
C PHE A 164 -1.00 -6.40 1.64
N GLN A 165 -1.60 -6.89 0.55
CA GLN A 165 -1.64 -6.16 -0.72
C GLN A 165 -2.30 -4.77 -0.56
N SER A 166 -3.42 -4.71 0.17
CA SER A 166 -4.13 -3.46 0.44
C SER A 166 -3.29 -2.50 1.29
N VAL A 167 -2.60 -3.01 2.32
CA VAL A 167 -1.66 -2.23 3.15
C VAL A 167 -0.56 -1.63 2.27
N VAL A 168 0.06 -2.43 1.39
CA VAL A 168 1.12 -1.94 0.48
C VAL A 168 0.59 -0.85 -0.45
N ALA A 169 -0.67 -0.94 -0.90
CA ALA A 169 -1.29 0.07 -1.76
C ALA A 169 -1.44 1.42 -1.02
N TYR A 170 -2.08 1.42 0.16
CA TYR A 170 -2.22 2.65 0.97
C TYR A 170 -0.88 3.20 1.46
N PHE A 171 0.10 2.34 1.70
CA PHE A 171 1.41 2.76 2.14
C PHE A 171 2.10 3.69 1.12
N LYS A 172 1.97 3.36 -0.18
CA LYS A 172 2.52 4.19 -1.26
C LYS A 172 1.90 5.60 -1.26
N ASP A 173 0.60 5.69 -0.99
CA ASP A 173 -0.11 6.97 -0.92
C ASP A 173 0.36 7.81 0.28
N ASN A 174 0.74 7.16 1.38
CA ASN A 174 1.26 7.83 2.58
C ASN A 174 2.73 8.28 2.45
N GLU A 175 3.57 7.56 1.71
CA GLU A 175 4.96 7.95 1.45
C GLU A 175 5.05 9.23 0.61
N GLY A 176 4.14 9.38 -0.37
CA GLY A 176 4.04 10.60 -1.18
C GLY A 176 3.66 11.86 -0.39
N ARG A 177 3.10 11.72 0.83
CA ARG A 177 2.71 12.82 1.72
C ARG A 177 3.82 13.29 2.66
N ARG A 178 4.98 12.61 2.67
CA ARG A 178 6.14 12.95 3.50
C ARG A 178 7.17 13.85 2.82
N ASN A 179 7.05 14.04 1.51
CA ASN A 179 7.86 14.95 0.71
C ASN A 179 7.11 16.27 0.51
#